data_AF-A0A2D5PNF0-F1
#
_entry.id   AF-A0A2D5PNF0-F1
#
_cell.length_a   1.000
_cell.length_b   1.000
_cell.length_c   1.000
_cell.angle_alpha   90.00
_cell.angle_beta   90.00
_cell.angle_gamma   90.00
#
_symmetry.space_group_name_H-M   'P 1'
#
loop_
_entity.id
_entity.type
_entity.pdbx_description
1 polymer ?
#
loop_
_entity_poly.entity_id
_entity_poly.type
_entity_poly.pdbx_seq_one_letter_code
_entity_poly.pdbx_strand_id
1 'polypeptide(L)'
;MNIIFAGSPYPSAKILDYLTKNRLNKVQAVLTKPDAAKKRGKKVFESIVSEKAKSLNLCVYKPIELNNPEFKEKVMKLDVDILIVSAYGKILPNWLLELPKIMPINIHYSLLPKYRGASPIQSSLINGDNYTGVSFMKMNEKLDEGDILESFKIKIENDHNKNSLEEDLSNLAISKIDKVLKKVYSSNFSLKKQSNNLASYCSKIKKADSLLDFNNTSESILNKYKAYYEWPGVSFVHKKNIIKIAKMHISDHLSDAAPGEIIKFDKSGIYIKTYNSVIVITHLQFPNKSVISSNDAFNAYKDFFES
;
A
#
# COMPACT_ATOMS: atom_id res chain seq x y z
N MET A 1 -15.26 -3.27 -24.23
CA MET A 1 -15.49 -2.13 -23.33
C MET A 1 -14.41 -1.09 -23.53
N ASN A 2 -14.82 0.16 -23.67
CA ASN A 2 -13.96 1.32 -23.65
C ASN A 2 -13.65 1.70 -22.19
N ILE A 3 -12.37 1.72 -21.83
CA ILE A 3 -11.89 1.86 -20.45
C ILE A 3 -11.07 3.13 -20.32
N ILE A 4 -11.36 3.93 -19.29
CA ILE A 4 -10.35 4.81 -18.70
C ILE A 4 -9.76 4.08 -17.50
N PHE A 5 -8.43 4.03 -17.42
CA PHE A 5 -7.72 3.45 -16.27
C PHE A 5 -7.06 4.55 -15.44
N ALA A 6 -7.30 4.60 -14.14
CA ALA A 6 -6.68 5.56 -13.23
C ALA A 6 -5.86 4.86 -12.14
N GLY A 7 -4.56 5.13 -12.10
CA GLY A 7 -3.67 4.51 -11.12
C GLY A 7 -2.27 5.12 -11.14
N SER A 8 -1.47 4.83 -10.10
CA SER A 8 -0.11 5.37 -9.98
C SER A 8 0.97 4.33 -9.63
N PRO A 9 0.79 3.44 -8.65
CA PRO A 9 1.87 2.55 -8.20
C PRO A 9 2.00 1.28 -9.05
N TYR A 10 3.00 0.47 -8.70
CA TYR A 10 3.31 -0.79 -9.38
C TYR A 10 2.12 -1.78 -9.48
N PRO A 11 1.32 -2.03 -8.42
CA PRO A 11 0.11 -2.86 -8.51
C PRO A 11 -0.84 -2.45 -9.64
N SER A 12 -1.11 -1.15 -9.75
CA SER A 12 -1.99 -0.59 -10.76
C SER A 12 -1.41 -0.76 -12.18
N ALA A 13 -0.09 -0.68 -12.32
CA ALA A 13 0.57 -0.88 -13.61
C ALA A 13 0.43 -2.33 -14.09
N LYS A 14 0.46 -3.32 -13.19
CA LYS A 14 0.18 -4.73 -13.54
C LYS A 14 -1.26 -4.92 -14.01
N ILE A 15 -2.23 -4.28 -13.35
CA ILE A 15 -3.64 -4.33 -13.76
C ILE A 15 -3.82 -3.67 -15.14
N LEU A 16 -3.21 -2.52 -15.38
CA LEU A 16 -3.22 -1.86 -16.69
C LEU A 16 -2.67 -2.78 -17.80
N ASP A 17 -1.50 -3.37 -17.58
CA ASP A 17 -0.85 -4.29 -18.52
C ASP A 17 -1.71 -5.52 -18.83
N TYR A 18 -2.43 -6.04 -17.83
CA TYR A 18 -3.36 -7.13 -18.02
C TYR A 18 -4.59 -6.71 -18.85
N LEU A 19 -5.19 -5.56 -18.52
CA LEU A 19 -6.38 -5.06 -19.19
C LEU A 19 -6.17 -4.86 -20.70
N THR A 20 -4.99 -4.42 -21.13
CA THR A 20 -4.67 -4.19 -22.55
C THR A 20 -4.44 -5.46 -23.35
N LYS A 21 -4.11 -6.58 -22.70
CA LYS A 21 -3.94 -7.89 -23.35
C LYS A 21 -5.27 -8.55 -23.70
N ASN A 22 -6.34 -8.19 -23.00
CA ASN A 22 -7.67 -8.72 -23.28
C ASN A 22 -8.32 -7.98 -24.46
N ARG A 23 -8.53 -8.68 -25.57
CA ARG A 23 -9.10 -8.11 -26.82
C ARG A 23 -10.50 -7.53 -26.67
N LEU A 24 -11.23 -7.88 -25.61
CA LEU A 24 -12.55 -7.29 -25.32
C LEU A 24 -12.44 -5.89 -24.71
N ASN A 25 -11.25 -5.44 -24.33
CA ASN A 25 -11.00 -4.17 -23.69
C ASN A 25 -10.26 -3.22 -24.64
N LYS A 26 -10.67 -1.95 -24.63
CA LYS A 26 -9.97 -0.86 -25.30
C LYS A 26 -9.69 0.23 -24.28
N VAL A 27 -8.43 0.35 -23.85
CA VAL A 27 -8.02 1.43 -22.93
C VAL A 27 -7.88 2.72 -23.73
N GLN A 28 -8.81 3.65 -23.54
CA GLN A 28 -8.88 4.92 -24.25
C GLN A 28 -7.86 5.93 -23.70
N ALA A 29 -7.71 5.97 -22.38
CA ALA A 29 -6.79 6.85 -21.71
C ALA A 29 -6.36 6.29 -20.34
N VAL A 30 -5.18 6.71 -19.90
CA VAL A 30 -4.64 6.42 -18.58
C VAL A 30 -4.48 7.71 -17.79
N LEU A 31 -5.08 7.76 -16.60
CA LEU A 31 -4.91 8.85 -15.64
C LEU A 31 -3.88 8.43 -14.58
N THR A 32 -2.86 9.25 -14.37
CA THR A 32 -1.88 9.03 -13.30
C THR A 32 -1.52 10.34 -12.60
N LYS A 33 -0.91 10.27 -11.41
CA LYS A 33 -0.37 11.45 -10.72
C LYS A 33 0.66 12.21 -11.59
N PRO A 34 0.80 13.53 -11.40
CA PRO A 34 1.88 14.32 -11.97
C PRO A 34 3.26 13.78 -11.60
N ASP A 35 4.24 14.09 -12.45
CA ASP A 35 5.63 13.73 -12.20
C ASP A 35 6.18 14.53 -11.03
N ALA A 36 7.06 13.91 -10.24
CA ALA A 36 7.63 14.53 -9.06
C ALA A 36 9.16 14.55 -9.14
N ALA A 37 9.76 15.68 -8.75
CA ALA A 37 11.20 15.78 -8.61
C ALA A 37 11.67 15.03 -7.34
N LYS A 38 12.77 14.27 -7.43
CA LYS A 38 13.46 13.79 -6.23
C LYS A 38 14.14 14.96 -5.51
N LYS A 39 14.15 14.93 -4.17
CA LYS A 39 14.94 15.84 -3.32
C LYS A 39 16.47 15.70 -3.50
N ARG A 40 16.96 14.63 -4.15
CA ARG A 40 18.39 14.41 -4.46
C ARG A 40 18.56 13.94 -5.90
N GLY A 41 19.28 14.74 -6.69
CA GLY A 41 19.53 14.51 -8.13
C GLY A 41 18.30 14.87 -8.97
N LYS A 42 18.42 15.89 -9.82
CA LYS A 42 17.39 16.54 -10.66
C LYS A 42 16.58 15.62 -11.61
N LYS A 43 16.58 14.29 -11.44
CA LYS A 43 15.75 13.36 -12.22
C LYS A 43 14.29 13.48 -11.78
N VAL A 44 13.45 13.88 -12.72
CA VAL A 44 11.99 13.80 -12.62
C VAL A 44 11.63 12.31 -12.71
N PHE A 45 10.87 11.81 -11.73
CA PHE A 45 10.37 10.43 -11.76
C PHE A 45 8.91 10.43 -12.16
N GLU A 46 8.60 9.65 -13.19
CA GLU A 46 7.22 9.35 -13.55
C GLU A 46 6.64 8.29 -12.62
N SER A 47 5.32 8.11 -12.68
CA SER A 47 4.69 6.96 -12.02
C SER A 47 4.96 5.68 -12.81
N ILE A 48 4.93 4.53 -12.13
CA ILE A 48 5.08 3.22 -12.78
C ILE A 48 3.95 2.98 -13.79
N VAL A 49 2.74 3.48 -13.51
CA VAL A 49 1.62 3.43 -14.45
C VAL A 49 1.89 4.28 -15.70
N SER A 50 2.52 5.45 -15.57
CA SER A 50 2.90 6.30 -16.70
C SER A 50 3.90 5.59 -17.60
N GLU A 51 4.96 5.04 -17.02
CA GLU A 51 6.00 4.30 -17.75
C GLU A 51 5.39 3.13 -18.51
N LYS A 52 4.53 2.35 -17.84
CA LYS A 52 3.82 1.22 -18.45
C LYS A 52 2.85 1.65 -19.55
N ALA A 53 2.07 2.72 -19.34
CA ALA A 53 1.12 3.20 -20.35
C ALA A 53 1.84 3.68 -21.62
N LYS A 54 2.97 4.39 -21.46
CA LYS A 54 3.82 4.82 -22.58
C LYS A 54 4.41 3.63 -23.34
N SER A 55 4.89 2.59 -22.65
CA SER A 55 5.41 1.40 -23.33
C SER A 55 4.34 0.60 -24.08
N LEU A 56 3.06 0.82 -23.76
CA LEU A 56 1.89 0.27 -24.44
C LEU A 56 1.30 1.24 -25.49
N ASN A 57 1.95 2.37 -25.76
CA ASN A 57 1.48 3.43 -26.67
C ASN A 57 0.08 3.98 -26.33
N LEU A 58 -0.25 4.08 -25.04
CA LEU A 58 -1.52 4.63 -24.58
C LEU A 58 -1.44 6.14 -24.33
N CYS A 59 -2.57 6.82 -24.50
CA CYS A 59 -2.71 8.23 -24.10
C CYS A 59 -2.63 8.35 -22.56
N VAL A 60 -1.73 9.21 -22.06
CA VAL A 60 -1.53 9.44 -20.63
C VAL A 60 -1.87 10.87 -20.27
N TYR A 61 -2.79 11.05 -19.32
CA TYR A 61 -3.07 12.33 -18.69
C TYR A 61 -2.51 12.37 -17.27
N LYS A 62 -1.81 13.46 -16.94
CA LYS A 62 -1.23 13.73 -15.63
C LYS A 62 -1.76 15.04 -15.04
N PRO A 63 -3.10 15.21 -14.92
CA PRO A 63 -3.67 16.48 -14.48
C PRO A 63 -3.17 16.83 -13.08
N ILE A 64 -2.78 18.09 -12.86
CA ILE A 64 -2.55 18.60 -11.50
C ILE A 64 -3.90 18.74 -10.79
N GLU A 65 -4.88 19.31 -11.48
CA GLU A 65 -6.26 19.46 -11.02
C GLU A 65 -7.22 18.73 -11.96
N LEU A 66 -8.11 17.90 -11.39
CA LEU A 66 -9.09 17.16 -12.19
C LEU A 66 -10.19 18.06 -12.75
N ASN A 67 -10.42 19.24 -12.17
CA ASN A 67 -11.42 20.21 -12.67
C ASN A 67 -10.85 21.24 -13.65
N ASN A 68 -9.60 21.06 -14.12
CA ASN A 68 -9.07 21.91 -15.18
C ASN A 68 -9.97 21.79 -16.44
N PRO A 69 -10.51 22.91 -16.99
CA PRO A 69 -11.46 22.87 -18.09
C PRO A 69 -10.94 22.17 -19.34
N GLU A 70 -9.68 22.42 -19.70
CA GLU A 70 -9.05 21.87 -20.90
C GLU A 70 -8.85 20.34 -20.79
N PHE A 71 -8.43 19.86 -19.61
CA PHE A 71 -8.36 18.43 -19.31
C PHE A 71 -9.74 17.78 -19.32
N LYS A 72 -10.71 18.40 -18.63
CA LYS A 72 -12.09 17.91 -18.56
C LYS A 72 -12.70 17.78 -19.96
N GLU A 73 -12.54 18.79 -20.82
CA GLU A 73 -13.05 18.76 -22.19
C GLU A 73 -12.43 17.61 -23.01
N LYS A 74 -11.11 17.40 -22.91
CA LYS A 74 -10.42 16.29 -23.60
C LYS A 74 -10.96 14.92 -23.16
N VAL A 75 -11.17 14.73 -21.85
CA VAL A 75 -11.65 13.46 -21.30
C VAL A 75 -13.13 13.24 -21.58
N MET A 76 -13.97 14.28 -21.55
CA MET A 76 -15.41 14.18 -21.84
C MET A 76 -15.73 13.80 -23.29
N LYS A 77 -14.79 14.01 -24.23
CA LYS A 77 -14.93 13.59 -25.64
C LYS A 77 -14.66 12.10 -25.85
N LEU A 78 -14.15 11.39 -24.84
CA LEU A 78 -13.88 9.97 -24.94
C LEU A 78 -15.18 9.18 -24.78
N ASP A 79 -15.34 8.15 -25.60
CA ASP A 79 -16.39 7.15 -25.39
C ASP A 79 -15.95 6.18 -24.29
N VAL A 80 -16.59 6.22 -23.13
CA VAL A 80 -16.17 5.46 -21.94
C VAL A 80 -17.32 4.61 -21.43
N ASP A 81 -17.15 3.29 -21.44
CA ASP A 81 -18.11 2.37 -20.83
C ASP A 81 -17.89 2.28 -19.32
N ILE A 82 -16.62 2.22 -18.91
CA ILE A 82 -16.22 1.99 -17.53
C ILE A 82 -14.95 2.77 -17.17
N LEU A 83 -14.93 3.31 -15.96
CA LEU A 83 -13.73 3.90 -15.34
C LEU A 83 -13.20 2.89 -14.33
N ILE A 84 -11.97 2.42 -14.49
CA ILE A 84 -11.32 1.51 -13.54
C ILE A 84 -10.25 2.29 -12.76
N VAL A 85 -10.40 2.33 -11.45
CA VAL A 85 -9.48 3.01 -10.53
C VAL A 85 -8.76 1.95 -9.68
N SER A 86 -7.45 2.12 -9.52
CA SER A 86 -6.67 1.35 -8.55
C SER A 86 -5.53 2.22 -8.04
N ALA A 87 -5.53 2.53 -6.74
CA ALA A 87 -4.48 3.31 -6.07
C ALA A 87 -4.08 4.61 -6.84
N TYR A 88 -5.07 5.39 -7.27
CA TYR A 88 -4.83 6.62 -8.02
C TYR A 88 -4.32 7.77 -7.14
N GLY A 89 -4.86 7.88 -5.92
CA GLY A 89 -4.42 8.85 -4.91
C GLY A 89 -5.00 10.26 -5.04
N LYS A 90 -6.01 10.45 -5.91
CA LYS A 90 -6.82 11.67 -6.00
C LYS A 90 -8.28 11.36 -5.71
N ILE A 91 -8.99 12.35 -5.17
CA ILE A 91 -10.45 12.33 -5.05
C ILE A 91 -11.02 12.67 -6.43
N LEU A 92 -11.92 11.83 -6.93
CA LEU A 92 -12.53 12.00 -8.24
C LEU A 92 -13.70 12.99 -8.14
N PRO A 93 -13.77 14.02 -8.99
CA PRO A 93 -14.94 14.90 -9.05
C PRO A 93 -16.13 14.17 -9.70
N ASN A 94 -17.34 14.64 -9.39
CA ASN A 94 -18.59 14.03 -9.87
C ASN A 94 -18.63 13.83 -11.38
N TRP A 95 -18.18 14.82 -12.15
CA TRP A 95 -18.19 14.73 -13.62
C TRP A 95 -17.41 13.51 -14.14
N LEU A 96 -16.36 13.09 -13.44
CA LEU A 96 -15.55 11.93 -13.83
C LEU A 96 -16.17 10.62 -13.32
N LEU A 97 -16.87 10.66 -12.18
CA LEU A 97 -17.65 9.52 -11.66
C LEU A 97 -18.87 9.22 -12.54
N GLU A 98 -19.48 10.24 -13.13
CA GLU A 98 -20.65 10.16 -14.01
C GLU A 98 -20.30 9.94 -15.49
N LEU A 99 -19.04 10.19 -15.88
CA LEU A 99 -18.55 9.99 -17.24
C LEU A 99 -18.80 8.58 -17.83
N PRO A 100 -18.47 7.47 -17.13
CA PRO A 100 -18.64 6.14 -17.70
C PRO A 100 -20.13 5.79 -17.88
N LYS A 101 -20.50 5.28 -19.06
CA LYS A 101 -21.87 4.86 -19.39
C LYS A 101 -22.43 3.80 -18.42
N ILE A 102 -21.57 2.93 -17.90
CA ILE A 102 -21.98 1.82 -17.01
C ILE A 102 -21.71 2.19 -15.54
N MET A 103 -20.43 2.33 -15.16
CA MET A 103 -20.05 2.75 -13.80
C MET A 103 -18.56 3.06 -13.64
N PRO A 104 -18.18 3.82 -12.61
CA PRO A 104 -16.81 3.85 -12.10
C PRO A 104 -16.58 2.71 -11.08
N ILE A 105 -15.52 1.93 -11.23
CA ILE A 105 -15.12 0.84 -10.33
C ILE A 105 -13.77 1.15 -9.70
N ASN A 106 -13.68 1.04 -8.37
CA ASN A 106 -12.39 0.98 -7.66
C ASN A 106 -12.03 -0.46 -7.33
N ILE A 107 -10.75 -0.80 -7.49
CA ILE A 107 -10.13 -2.04 -7.02
C ILE A 107 -9.45 -1.71 -5.69
N HIS A 108 -10.14 -2.03 -4.59
CA HIS A 108 -9.70 -1.74 -3.25
C HIS A 108 -9.04 -2.95 -2.60
N TYR A 109 -7.85 -2.77 -2.01
CA TYR A 109 -7.02 -3.86 -1.48
C TYR A 109 -7.37 -4.23 -0.03
N SER A 110 -8.66 -4.36 0.26
CA SER A 110 -9.19 -4.97 1.48
C SER A 110 -10.51 -5.68 1.21
N LEU A 111 -11.00 -6.39 2.24
CA LEU A 111 -12.38 -6.86 2.32
C LEU A 111 -13.27 -5.75 2.90
N LEU A 112 -13.83 -4.91 2.02
CA LEU A 112 -14.74 -3.84 2.43
C LEU A 112 -15.94 -4.41 3.21
N PRO A 113 -16.41 -3.72 4.26
CA PRO A 113 -16.13 -2.31 4.62
C PRO A 113 -14.87 -2.09 5.50
N LYS A 114 -14.04 -3.12 5.75
CA LYS A 114 -12.80 -2.92 6.52
C LYS A 114 -11.79 -2.10 5.72
N TYR A 115 -11.05 -1.25 6.42
CA TYR A 115 -9.92 -0.48 5.91
C TYR A 115 -10.25 0.42 4.71
N ARG A 116 -11.35 1.19 4.79
CA ARG A 116 -11.58 2.31 3.88
C ARG A 116 -10.43 3.31 3.99
N GLY A 117 -9.93 3.83 2.87
CA GLY A 117 -8.86 4.82 2.85
C GLY A 117 -7.53 4.33 2.26
N ALA A 118 -6.44 4.95 2.73
CA ALA A 118 -5.23 5.06 1.92
C ALA A 118 -4.23 3.90 2.00
N SER A 119 -4.24 3.12 3.09
CA SER A 119 -3.20 2.10 3.38
C SER A 119 -3.77 0.74 3.83
N PRO A 120 -4.76 0.17 3.11
CA PRO A 120 -5.47 -1.02 3.58
C PRO A 120 -4.57 -2.26 3.76
N ILE A 121 -3.59 -2.44 2.86
CA ILE A 121 -2.64 -3.56 2.92
C ILE A 121 -1.84 -3.50 4.22
N GLN A 122 -1.24 -2.34 4.50
CA GLN A 122 -0.47 -2.11 5.73
C GLN A 122 -1.34 -2.29 6.96
N SER A 123 -2.58 -1.77 6.95
CA SER A 123 -3.49 -1.91 8.09
C SER A 123 -3.85 -3.36 8.38
N SER A 124 -4.06 -4.20 7.37
CA SER A 124 -4.30 -5.64 7.58
C SER A 124 -3.10 -6.35 8.21
N LEU A 125 -1.87 -5.97 7.83
CA LEU A 125 -0.64 -6.49 8.42
C LEU A 125 -0.44 -6.00 9.86
N ILE A 126 -0.61 -4.69 10.12
CA ILE A 126 -0.47 -4.09 11.45
C ILE A 126 -1.40 -4.76 12.46
N ASN A 127 -2.65 -4.98 12.06
CA ASN A 127 -3.66 -5.59 12.93
C ASN A 127 -3.49 -7.11 13.10
N GLY A 128 -2.54 -7.73 12.40
CA GLY A 128 -2.33 -9.17 12.45
C GLY A 128 -3.52 -9.96 11.90
N ASP A 129 -4.21 -9.44 10.89
CA ASP A 129 -5.33 -10.16 10.28
C ASP A 129 -4.86 -11.48 9.66
N ASN A 130 -5.63 -12.54 9.87
CA ASN A 130 -5.38 -13.84 9.22
C ASN A 130 -5.75 -13.82 7.72
N TYR A 131 -6.60 -12.87 7.32
CA TYR A 131 -7.13 -12.80 5.97
C TYR A 131 -7.37 -11.36 5.54
N THR A 132 -7.10 -11.11 4.27
CA THR A 132 -7.44 -9.86 3.58
C THR A 132 -8.01 -10.18 2.20
N GLY A 133 -8.04 -9.22 1.29
CA GLY A 133 -8.56 -9.47 -0.05
C GLY A 133 -8.63 -8.23 -0.92
N VAL A 134 -9.32 -8.40 -2.04
CA VAL A 134 -9.62 -7.34 -3.00
C VAL A 134 -11.12 -7.19 -3.11
N SER A 135 -11.62 -5.97 -3.02
CA SER A 135 -13.01 -5.61 -3.28
C SER A 135 -13.10 -4.74 -4.53
N PHE A 136 -13.93 -5.17 -5.47
CA PHE A 136 -14.37 -4.35 -6.59
C PHE A 136 -15.62 -3.62 -6.13
N MET A 137 -15.61 -2.29 -6.10
CA MET A 137 -16.75 -1.49 -5.67
C MET A 137 -17.11 -0.45 -6.71
N LYS A 138 -18.41 -0.16 -6.85
CA LYS A 138 -18.88 1.00 -7.61
C LYS A 138 -18.54 2.25 -6.81
N MET A 139 -17.79 3.18 -7.39
CA MET A 139 -17.39 4.40 -6.70
C MET A 139 -18.57 5.36 -6.53
N ASN A 140 -18.52 6.14 -5.45
CA ASN A 140 -19.36 7.32 -5.23
C ASN A 140 -18.46 8.47 -4.71
N GLU A 141 -19.06 9.59 -4.31
CA GLU A 141 -18.34 10.76 -3.83
C GLU A 141 -17.61 10.53 -2.48
N LYS A 142 -18.01 9.50 -1.74
CA LYS A 142 -17.47 9.19 -0.42
C LYS A 142 -16.26 8.25 -0.52
N LEU A 143 -15.35 8.39 0.43
CA LEU A 143 -14.11 7.61 0.47
C LEU A 143 -14.39 6.13 0.75
N ASP A 144 -14.27 5.30 -0.29
CA ASP A 144 -14.40 3.84 -0.21
C ASP A 144 -15.72 3.32 0.40
N GLU A 145 -16.81 4.10 0.32
CA GLU A 145 -18.13 3.72 0.83
C GLU A 145 -19.10 3.21 -0.24
N GLY A 146 -18.66 3.20 -1.49
CA GLY A 146 -19.46 2.77 -2.63
C GLY A 146 -19.86 1.31 -2.56
N ASP A 147 -20.97 0.94 -3.20
CA ASP A 147 -21.52 -0.40 -3.09
C ASP A 147 -20.55 -1.45 -3.67
N ILE A 148 -20.42 -2.58 -2.97
CA ILE A 148 -19.51 -3.66 -3.36
C ILE A 148 -20.15 -4.46 -4.49
N LEU A 149 -19.39 -4.65 -5.56
CA LEU A 149 -19.75 -5.53 -6.67
C LEU A 149 -19.33 -6.98 -6.37
N GLU A 150 -18.06 -7.18 -6.04
CA GLU A 150 -17.50 -8.49 -5.71
C GLU A 150 -16.31 -8.33 -4.75
N SER A 151 -16.10 -9.29 -3.86
CA SER A 151 -14.92 -9.35 -3.00
C SER A 151 -14.28 -10.74 -3.06
N PHE A 152 -12.96 -10.77 -3.05
CA PHE A 152 -12.16 -12.00 -3.12
C PHE A 152 -11.17 -12.02 -1.97
N LYS A 153 -11.15 -13.13 -1.22
CA LYS A 153 -10.39 -13.29 0.01
C LYS A 153 -9.11 -14.10 -0.25
N ILE A 154 -8.02 -13.73 0.43
CA ILE A 154 -6.78 -14.50 0.53
C ILE A 154 -6.33 -14.59 1.99
N LYS A 155 -5.56 -15.63 2.30
CA LYS A 155 -4.88 -15.78 3.59
C LYS A 155 -3.65 -14.88 3.63
N ILE A 156 -3.37 -14.29 4.78
CA ILE A 156 -2.09 -13.60 5.04
C ILE A 156 -1.17 -14.66 5.63
N GLU A 157 -0.08 -14.95 4.92
CA GLU A 157 0.90 -15.94 5.37
C GLU A 157 1.87 -15.33 6.38
N ASN A 158 2.48 -16.18 7.23
CA ASN A 158 3.32 -15.71 8.34
C ASN A 158 4.56 -14.93 7.88
N ASP A 159 5.06 -15.22 6.68
CA ASP A 159 6.23 -14.57 6.07
C ASP A 159 5.85 -13.36 5.21
N HIS A 160 4.56 -13.04 5.06
CA HIS A 160 4.15 -11.86 4.32
C HIS A 160 4.68 -10.58 4.97
N ASN A 161 5.26 -9.74 4.12
CA ASN A 161 5.46 -8.32 4.37
C ASN A 161 4.58 -7.50 3.41
N LYS A 162 4.67 -6.17 3.49
CA LYS A 162 3.91 -5.26 2.62
C LYS A 162 4.05 -5.63 1.15
N ASN A 163 5.27 -5.85 0.66
CA ASN A 163 5.53 -6.05 -0.77
C ASN A 163 5.02 -7.41 -1.25
N SER A 164 5.27 -8.49 -0.50
CA SER A 164 4.77 -9.81 -0.90
C SER A 164 3.24 -9.89 -0.86
N LEU A 165 2.60 -9.29 0.15
CA LEU A 165 1.14 -9.26 0.22
C LEU A 165 0.53 -8.36 -0.88
N GLU A 166 1.17 -7.24 -1.18
CA GLU A 166 0.78 -6.36 -2.30
C GLU A 166 0.86 -7.08 -3.66
N GLU A 167 1.89 -7.91 -3.85
CA GLU A 167 2.06 -8.74 -5.04
C GLU A 167 0.93 -9.77 -5.17
N ASP A 168 0.64 -10.52 -4.10
CA ASP A 168 -0.42 -11.53 -4.07
C ASP A 168 -1.82 -10.92 -4.28
N LEU A 169 -2.08 -9.77 -3.66
CA LEU A 169 -3.33 -9.03 -3.85
C LEU A 169 -3.47 -8.49 -5.29
N SER A 170 -2.38 -8.02 -5.89
CA SER A 170 -2.38 -7.59 -7.30
C SER A 170 -2.68 -8.78 -8.22
N ASN A 171 -2.06 -9.92 -7.97
CA ASN A 171 -2.29 -11.16 -8.72
C ASN A 171 -3.73 -11.66 -8.54
N LEU A 172 -4.27 -11.58 -7.32
CA LEU A 172 -5.68 -11.87 -7.06
C LEU A 172 -6.60 -10.96 -7.87
N ALA A 173 -6.39 -9.65 -7.83
CA ALA A 173 -7.20 -8.69 -8.59
C ALA A 173 -7.19 -9.02 -10.09
N ILE A 174 -6.00 -9.25 -10.66
CA ILE A 174 -5.82 -9.63 -12.06
C ILE A 174 -6.55 -10.94 -12.39
N SER A 175 -6.44 -11.96 -11.53
CA SER A 175 -7.10 -13.25 -11.77
C SER A 175 -8.64 -13.17 -11.74
N LYS A 176 -9.21 -12.10 -11.16
CA LYS A 176 -10.66 -11.94 -10.96
C LYS A 176 -11.28 -10.84 -11.81
N ILE A 177 -10.50 -9.90 -12.33
CA ILE A 177 -11.03 -8.73 -13.03
C ILE A 177 -11.89 -9.11 -14.23
N ASP A 178 -11.50 -10.12 -15.02
CA ASP A 178 -12.30 -10.59 -16.16
C ASP A 178 -13.67 -11.14 -15.73
N LYS A 179 -13.74 -11.86 -14.60
CA LYS A 179 -15.02 -12.35 -14.05
C LYS A 179 -15.92 -11.17 -13.69
N VAL A 180 -15.36 -10.14 -13.05
CA VAL A 180 -16.09 -8.93 -12.65
C VAL A 180 -16.57 -8.17 -13.88
N LEU A 181 -15.68 -7.91 -14.84
CA LEU A 181 -15.98 -7.19 -16.07
C LEU A 181 -17.01 -7.90 -16.95
N LYS A 182 -17.00 -9.24 -17.02
CA LYS A 182 -18.05 -10.01 -17.73
C LYS A 182 -19.44 -9.81 -17.14
N LYS A 183 -19.56 -9.75 -15.80
CA LYS A 183 -20.83 -9.46 -15.14
C LYS A 183 -21.31 -8.05 -15.43
N VAL A 184 -20.41 -7.08 -15.37
CA VAL A 184 -20.70 -5.67 -15.69
C VAL A 184 -21.17 -5.53 -17.13
N TYR A 185 -20.47 -6.16 -18.08
CA TYR A 185 -20.80 -6.12 -19.50
C TYR A 185 -22.17 -6.74 -19.83
N SER A 186 -22.51 -7.84 -19.17
CA SER A 186 -23.79 -8.53 -19.38
C SER A 186 -24.95 -7.96 -18.55
N SER A 187 -24.73 -6.85 -17.83
CA SER A 187 -25.68 -6.29 -16.85
C SER A 187 -26.17 -7.32 -15.82
N ASN A 188 -25.41 -8.39 -15.60
CA ASN A 188 -25.73 -9.47 -14.67
C ASN A 188 -24.89 -9.35 -13.40
N PHE A 189 -25.14 -8.27 -12.66
CA PHE A 189 -24.48 -7.99 -11.40
C PHE A 189 -25.47 -7.49 -10.36
N SER A 190 -25.10 -7.65 -9.09
CA SER A 190 -25.76 -7.00 -7.96
C SER A 190 -24.76 -6.15 -7.20
N LEU A 191 -25.24 -5.04 -6.65
CA LEU A 191 -24.46 -4.16 -5.81
C LEU A 191 -24.89 -4.37 -4.36
N LYS A 192 -23.93 -4.72 -3.51
CA LYS A 192 -24.14 -4.90 -2.08
C LYS A 192 -23.76 -3.62 -1.35
N LYS A 193 -24.77 -2.97 -0.76
CA LYS A 193 -24.55 -1.82 0.11
C LYS A 193 -23.65 -2.19 1.28
N GLN A 194 -22.65 -1.34 1.53
CA GLN A 194 -21.74 -1.53 2.66
C GLN A 194 -22.45 -1.23 4.00
N SER A 195 -22.09 -1.97 5.04
CA SER A 195 -22.60 -1.73 6.40
C SER A 195 -21.63 -0.83 7.18
N ASN A 196 -22.06 0.39 7.51
CA ASN A 196 -21.18 1.37 8.16
C ASN A 196 -20.76 0.98 9.58
N ASN A 197 -21.58 0.20 10.30
CA ASN A 197 -21.23 -0.33 11.62
C ASN A 197 -20.09 -1.38 11.60
N LEU A 198 -19.78 -1.95 10.44
CA LEU A 198 -18.66 -2.89 10.24
C LEU A 198 -17.44 -2.21 9.62
N ALA A 199 -17.53 -0.92 9.31
CA ALA A 199 -16.47 -0.19 8.64
C ALA A 199 -15.30 0.07 9.59
N SER A 200 -14.09 -0.06 9.05
CA SER A 200 -12.88 0.47 9.68
C SER A 200 -12.14 1.35 8.69
N TYR A 201 -11.34 2.28 9.19
CA TYR A 201 -10.67 3.29 8.37
C TYR A 201 -9.16 3.17 8.51
N CYS A 202 -8.45 3.45 7.43
CA CYS A 202 -7.00 3.50 7.40
C CYS A 202 -6.52 4.85 6.85
N SER A 203 -5.51 5.41 7.51
CA SER A 203 -4.91 6.67 7.12
C SER A 203 -3.67 6.44 6.25
N LYS A 204 -3.19 7.51 5.63
CA LYS A 204 -1.93 7.47 4.89
C LYS A 204 -0.77 7.35 5.87
N ILE A 205 0.07 6.32 5.70
CA ILE A 205 1.29 6.15 6.48
C ILE A 205 2.22 7.37 6.28
N LYS A 206 2.93 7.77 7.34
CA LYS A 206 3.85 8.90 7.40
C LYS A 206 5.21 8.44 7.89
N LYS A 207 6.25 9.22 7.64
CA LYS A 207 7.60 8.94 8.15
C LYS A 207 7.64 8.85 9.69
N ALA A 208 6.84 9.66 10.38
CA ALA A 208 6.75 9.65 11.84
C ALA A 208 6.28 8.29 12.39
N ASP A 209 5.48 7.55 11.63
CA ASP A 209 4.96 6.25 12.05
C ASP A 209 6.07 5.19 12.18
N SER A 210 7.27 5.44 11.62
CA SER A 210 8.40 4.52 11.72
C SER A 210 8.91 4.32 13.14
N LEU A 211 8.61 5.20 14.09
CA LEU A 211 9.02 5.00 15.48
C LEU A 211 8.23 3.85 16.12
N LEU A 212 8.95 2.87 16.64
CA LEU A 212 8.37 1.80 17.43
C LEU A 212 8.07 2.30 18.85
N ASP A 213 6.97 1.81 19.39
CA ASP A 213 6.65 1.92 20.81
C ASP A 213 6.79 0.53 21.42
N PHE A 214 7.80 0.35 22.26
CA PHE A 214 8.14 -0.94 22.86
C PHE A 214 7.16 -1.36 23.96
N ASN A 215 6.24 -0.50 24.39
CA ASN A 215 5.12 -0.89 25.26
C ASN A 215 4.07 -1.76 24.53
N ASN A 216 4.24 -2.00 23.23
CA ASN A 216 3.45 -2.98 22.50
C ASN A 216 4.05 -4.39 22.62
N THR A 217 3.25 -5.39 22.28
CA THR A 217 3.73 -6.77 22.20
C THR A 217 4.75 -6.95 21.07
N SER A 218 5.63 -7.93 21.21
CA SER A 218 6.61 -8.28 20.20
C SER A 218 5.99 -8.63 18.84
N GLU A 219 4.79 -9.23 18.85
CA GLU A 219 3.99 -9.56 17.68
C GLU A 219 3.45 -8.30 16.98
N SER A 220 2.92 -7.34 17.75
CA SER A 220 2.47 -6.04 17.19
C SER A 220 3.62 -5.27 16.55
N ILE A 221 4.80 -5.29 17.18
CA ILE A 221 6.01 -4.69 16.65
C ILE A 221 6.47 -5.41 15.36
N LEU A 222 6.43 -6.75 15.35
CA LEU A 222 6.76 -7.54 14.16
C LEU A 222 5.78 -7.28 13.01
N ASN A 223 4.48 -7.18 13.30
CA ASN A 223 3.43 -6.81 12.35
C ASN A 223 3.70 -5.43 11.73
N LYS A 224 4.07 -4.45 12.55
CA LYS A 224 4.46 -3.11 12.09
C LYS A 224 5.72 -3.15 11.22
N TYR A 225 6.72 -3.96 11.58
CA TYR A 225 7.91 -4.18 10.76
C TYR A 225 7.59 -4.77 9.39
N LYS A 226 6.72 -5.77 9.33
CA LYS A 226 6.22 -6.37 8.08
C LYS A 226 5.41 -5.37 7.25
N ALA A 227 4.53 -4.60 7.88
CA ALA A 227 3.67 -3.61 7.23
C ALA A 227 4.44 -2.41 6.67
N TYR A 228 5.54 -2.00 7.31
CA TYR A 228 6.36 -0.85 6.92
C TYR A 228 7.63 -1.24 6.17
N TYR A 229 7.66 -2.45 5.61
CA TYR A 229 8.76 -2.95 4.80
C TYR A 229 9.12 -1.95 3.69
N GLU A 230 10.43 -1.67 3.56
CA GLU A 230 11.05 -0.59 2.76
C GLU A 230 10.68 0.85 3.16
N TRP A 231 9.40 1.16 3.31
CA TRP A 231 8.93 2.49 3.67
C TRP A 231 7.73 2.47 4.63
N PRO A 232 7.77 3.27 5.70
CA PRO A 232 8.88 4.13 6.14
C PRO A 232 10.04 3.35 6.79
N GLY A 233 9.94 2.01 6.86
CA GLY A 233 10.72 1.18 7.75
C GLY A 233 10.24 1.32 9.20
N VAL A 234 10.92 0.64 10.12
CA VAL A 234 10.75 0.87 11.55
C VAL A 234 12.06 1.33 12.17
N SER A 235 11.98 2.02 13.29
CA SER A 235 13.09 2.68 13.94
C SER A 235 12.83 2.87 15.43
N PHE A 236 13.89 3.09 16.18
CA PHE A 236 13.83 3.42 17.60
C PHE A 236 14.74 4.60 17.91
N VAL A 237 14.55 5.19 19.08
CA VAL A 237 15.40 6.29 19.58
C VAL A 237 16.38 5.73 20.59
N HIS A 238 17.67 6.02 20.40
CA HIS A 238 18.71 5.76 21.40
C HIS A 238 19.70 6.92 21.47
N LYS A 239 20.03 7.41 22.67
CA LYS A 239 20.91 8.58 22.89
C LYS A 239 20.62 9.73 21.89
N LYS A 240 19.34 10.14 21.75
CA LYS A 240 18.82 11.18 20.83
C LYS A 240 18.95 10.89 19.32
N ASN A 241 19.39 9.71 18.92
CA ASN A 241 19.50 9.29 17.52
C ASN A 241 18.32 8.41 17.12
N ILE A 242 17.76 8.64 15.92
CA ILE A 242 16.78 7.75 15.30
C ILE A 242 17.53 6.69 14.51
N ILE A 243 17.47 5.45 14.97
CA ILE A 243 18.17 4.31 14.38
C ILE A 243 17.14 3.44 13.68
N LYS A 244 17.31 3.22 12.38
CA LYS A 244 16.44 2.33 11.61
C LYS A 244 16.79 0.89 11.88
N ILE A 245 15.76 0.06 11.97
CA ILE A 245 15.87 -1.39 12.11
C ILE A 245 15.69 -2.00 10.72
N ALA A 246 16.74 -2.64 10.22
CA ALA A 246 16.73 -3.30 8.92
C ALA A 246 16.33 -4.77 9.03
N LYS A 247 16.78 -5.47 10.09
CA LYS A 247 16.39 -6.85 10.40
C LYS A 247 16.22 -7.04 11.90
N MET A 248 15.16 -7.75 12.27
CA MET A 248 14.89 -8.15 13.65
C MET A 248 14.13 -9.48 13.70
N HIS A 249 14.12 -10.12 14.86
CA HIS A 249 13.27 -11.27 15.17
C HIS A 249 12.81 -11.21 16.63
N ILE A 250 11.75 -11.96 16.96
CA ILE A 250 11.32 -12.18 18.34
C ILE A 250 12.22 -13.27 18.94
N SER A 251 12.59 -13.11 20.19
CA SER A 251 13.39 -14.07 20.95
C SER A 251 12.59 -14.59 22.14
N ASP A 252 12.82 -15.85 22.51
CA ASP A 252 12.24 -16.47 23.71
C ASP A 252 12.95 -16.03 25.00
N HIS A 253 13.91 -15.11 24.91
CA HIS A 253 14.63 -14.56 26.04
C HIS A 253 13.66 -13.85 27.00
N LEU A 254 13.60 -14.32 28.25
CA LEU A 254 12.81 -13.69 29.31
C LEU A 254 13.64 -12.60 30.01
N SER A 255 12.98 -11.51 30.36
CA SER A 255 13.59 -10.42 31.12
C SER A 255 12.51 -9.62 31.85
N ASP A 256 12.82 -9.22 33.07
CA ASP A 256 12.00 -8.37 33.93
C ASP A 256 12.30 -6.87 33.74
N ALA A 257 13.15 -6.53 32.77
CA ALA A 257 13.42 -5.16 32.35
C ALA A 257 12.12 -4.43 31.94
N ALA A 258 12.16 -3.10 31.92
CA ALA A 258 11.05 -2.31 31.43
C ALA A 258 10.98 -2.33 29.89
N PRO A 259 9.79 -2.25 29.27
CA PRO A 259 9.67 -2.12 27.82
C PRO A 259 10.49 -0.95 27.27
N GLY A 260 11.28 -1.23 26.23
CA GLY A 260 12.19 -0.27 25.60
C GLY A 260 13.63 -0.32 26.12
N GLU A 261 13.90 -1.01 27.23
CA GLU A 261 15.25 -1.18 27.74
C GLU A 261 16.07 -2.15 26.87
N ILE A 262 17.33 -1.78 26.62
CA ILE A 262 18.31 -2.66 26.01
C ILE A 262 18.81 -3.60 27.11
N ILE A 263 18.42 -4.86 27.04
CA ILE A 263 18.79 -5.85 28.07
C ILE A 263 20.18 -6.45 27.83
N LYS A 264 20.63 -6.45 26.57
CA LYS A 264 21.89 -7.04 26.13
C LYS A 264 22.28 -6.50 24.78
N PHE A 265 23.57 -6.28 24.57
CA PHE A 265 24.15 -6.07 23.25
C PHE A 265 25.37 -6.96 23.06
N ASP A 266 25.34 -7.80 22.03
CA ASP A 266 26.49 -8.61 21.62
C ASP A 266 26.57 -8.71 20.09
N LYS A 267 27.49 -9.54 19.59
CA LYS A 267 27.67 -9.76 18.15
C LYS A 267 26.40 -10.31 17.46
N SER A 268 25.52 -11.00 18.19
CA SER A 268 24.28 -11.57 17.66
C SER A 268 23.15 -10.55 17.52
N GLY A 269 23.13 -9.51 18.36
CA GLY A 269 22.10 -8.48 18.26
C GLY A 269 22.00 -7.53 19.44
N ILE A 270 21.17 -6.50 19.24
CA ILE A 270 20.68 -5.62 20.31
C ILE A 270 19.34 -6.18 20.78
N TYR A 271 19.28 -6.61 22.03
CA TYR A 271 18.10 -7.18 22.64
C TYR A 271 17.32 -6.07 23.33
N ILE A 272 16.09 -5.83 22.90
CA ILE A 272 15.22 -4.79 23.47
C ILE A 272 13.96 -5.45 24.03
N LYS A 273 13.68 -5.17 25.30
CA LYS A 273 12.47 -5.64 25.97
C LYS A 273 11.24 -4.98 25.33
N THR A 274 10.22 -5.78 25.07
CA THR A 274 8.87 -5.34 24.67
C THR A 274 7.90 -5.61 25.82
N TYR A 275 6.60 -5.34 25.64
CA TYR A 275 5.60 -5.62 26.68
C TYR A 275 5.62 -7.07 27.19
N ASN A 276 5.61 -8.05 26.27
CA ASN A 276 5.47 -9.47 26.61
C ASN A 276 6.75 -10.29 26.39
N SER A 277 7.65 -9.87 25.51
CA SER A 277 8.84 -10.65 25.12
C SER A 277 10.02 -9.74 24.79
N VAL A 278 11.03 -10.24 24.08
CA VAL A 278 12.21 -9.51 23.64
C VAL A 278 12.30 -9.55 22.12
N ILE A 279 12.66 -8.43 21.51
CA ILE A 279 13.09 -8.40 20.10
C ILE A 279 14.61 -8.29 20.02
N VAL A 280 15.17 -8.90 18.97
CA VAL A 280 16.61 -8.86 18.70
C VAL A 280 16.82 -8.18 17.36
N ILE A 281 17.50 -7.03 17.39
CA ILE A 281 17.87 -6.28 16.19
C ILE A 281 19.23 -6.80 15.70
N THR A 282 19.25 -7.39 14.51
CA THR A 282 20.46 -7.98 13.92
C THR A 282 21.08 -7.09 12.84
N HIS A 283 20.32 -6.16 12.27
CA HIS A 283 20.82 -5.18 11.32
C HIS A 283 20.16 -3.83 11.56
N LEU A 284 20.97 -2.78 11.57
CA LEU A 284 20.56 -1.42 11.87
C LEU A 284 21.20 -0.40 10.93
N GLN A 285 20.58 0.78 10.83
CA GLN A 285 21.08 1.90 10.06
C GLN A 285 21.04 3.17 10.90
N PHE A 286 22.23 3.69 11.18
CA PHE A 286 22.41 5.02 11.78
C PHE A 286 22.02 6.14 10.80
N PRO A 287 21.69 7.35 11.30
CA PRO A 287 21.41 8.50 10.46
C PRO A 287 22.50 8.73 9.40
N ASN A 288 22.09 8.81 8.13
CA ASN A 288 22.97 9.05 6.99
C ASN A 288 24.07 7.98 6.74
N LYS A 289 23.96 6.79 7.32
CA LYS A 289 24.90 5.67 7.12
C LYS A 289 24.26 4.53 6.32
N SER A 290 25.07 3.57 5.90
CA SER A 290 24.58 2.30 5.34
C SER A 290 24.02 1.40 6.45
N VAL A 291 23.23 0.40 6.06
CA VAL A 291 22.85 -0.69 6.96
C VAL A 291 24.11 -1.49 7.34
N ILE A 292 24.25 -1.81 8.62
CA ILE A 292 25.34 -2.65 9.16
C ILE A 292 24.76 -3.81 9.97
N SER A 293 25.53 -4.89 10.12
CA SER A 293 25.17 -6.00 11.00
C SER A 293 25.35 -5.62 12.48
N SER A 294 24.71 -6.38 13.38
CA SER A 294 24.93 -6.28 14.83
C SER A 294 26.38 -6.57 15.20
N ASN A 295 27.07 -7.47 14.49
CA ASN A 295 28.48 -7.77 14.72
C ASN A 295 29.37 -6.56 14.41
N ASP A 296 29.16 -5.90 13.26
CA ASP A 296 29.91 -4.68 12.91
C ASP A 296 29.58 -3.55 13.89
N ALA A 297 28.30 -3.45 14.26
CA ALA A 297 27.86 -2.49 15.25
C ALA A 297 28.50 -2.73 16.62
N PHE A 298 28.65 -3.99 17.04
CA PHE A 298 29.27 -4.35 18.31
C PHE A 298 30.75 -3.98 18.33
N ASN A 299 31.47 -4.20 17.22
CA ASN A 299 32.88 -3.85 17.15
C ASN A 299 33.13 -2.33 17.12
N ALA A 300 32.20 -1.54 16.56
CA ALA A 300 32.40 -0.10 16.34
C ALA A 300 31.62 0.81 17.31
N TYR A 301 30.55 0.33 17.94
CA TYR A 301 29.59 1.13 18.70
C TYR A 301 29.17 0.46 20.02
N LYS A 302 30.02 -0.37 20.62
CA LYS A 302 29.74 -1.06 21.91
C LYS A 302 29.30 -0.08 23.01
N ASP A 303 30.16 0.88 23.34
CA ASP A 303 29.93 1.90 24.38
C ASP A 303 28.73 2.82 24.07
N PHE A 304 28.30 2.88 22.80
CA PHE A 304 27.12 3.64 22.44
C PHE A 304 25.83 2.95 22.92
N PHE A 305 25.76 1.62 22.89
CA PHE A 305 24.58 0.85 23.34
C PHE A 305 24.68 0.35 24.78
N GLU A 306 25.89 0.29 25.33
CA GLU A 306 26.09 0.09 26.77
C GLU A 306 25.79 1.40 27.53
N SER A 307 25.22 1.24 28.73
CA SER A 307 25.01 2.30 29.71
C SER A 307 26.31 2.62 30.42
#